data_AF-A0A9R1CTX0-F1
#
_entry.id   AF-A0A9R1CTX0-F1
#
_cell.length_a   1.000
_cell.length_b   1.000
_cell.length_c   1.000
_cell.angle_alpha   90.00
_cell.angle_beta   90.00
_cell.angle_gamma   90.00
#
_symmetry.space_group_name_H-M   'P 1'
#
loop_
_entity.id
_entity.type
_entity.pdbx_description
1 polymer ?
#
loop_
_entity_poly.entity_id
_entity_poly.type
_entity_poly.pdbx_seq_one_letter_code
_entity_poly.pdbx_strand_id
1 'polypeptide(L)'
;MRTVIVGNRKMAWHLLRHTLDEGWNIVGAIVPKGDLAAKQANFVPFSELVAGTDCQLHKVEDINNAETLSWLQGIDPDICLSGGWSQIIKKRILNIPERGFLGLHSSCLPAGRGGAPVNWSIISGADKVGISLFYYEPGVDAGDIVAQGSVPVEYRDDIATVFDELANEACQLISSVQEELRAANIDTAPQSLSDATYRPRRQPQDGIINWNHNPTEQYNWIRAQTEPYPGAYTFYQGEQLTVWEGKPVDISPRDTATGEVLAVGAEEGIDVRTGDGAFRITRIKASDRPSRWADRYARGIELSPGDRLGRHHAPDTWRYTGIRGTENTISFDTNLKLGKSGEITVVSFAKSNYNLDVFVSLNGNRIFEDSVTVSNEYRENVRYRPTETGTHSIKVRFEEDGELLDTRYLKVFVH
;
A
#
# COMPACT_ATOMS: atom_id res chain seq x y z
N MET A 1 -14.06 -25.68 16.67
CA MET A 1 -12.91 -25.16 15.94
C MET A 1 -12.30 -24.02 16.75
N ARG A 2 -11.15 -24.26 17.40
CA ARG A 2 -10.35 -23.28 18.15
C ARG A 2 -9.66 -22.38 17.13
N THR A 3 -9.94 -21.08 17.18
CA THR A 3 -9.47 -20.14 16.17
C THR A 3 -8.60 -19.07 16.79
N VAL A 4 -7.49 -18.74 16.11
CA VAL A 4 -6.66 -17.57 16.42
C VAL A 4 -6.80 -16.53 15.32
N ILE A 5 -7.10 -15.28 15.69
CA ILE A 5 -7.11 -14.14 14.77
C ILE A 5 -5.74 -13.45 14.78
N VAL A 6 -5.19 -13.16 13.61
CA VAL A 6 -3.90 -12.48 13.46
C VAL A 6 -4.09 -11.18 12.68
N GLY A 7 -3.71 -10.06 13.26
CA GLY A 7 -3.89 -8.79 12.58
C GLY A 7 -3.92 -7.60 13.52
N ASN A 8 -4.09 -6.44 12.92
CA ASN A 8 -3.98 -5.17 13.63
C ASN A 8 -4.61 -4.01 12.88
N ARG A 9 -5.34 -4.31 11.82
CA ARG A 9 -5.98 -3.32 10.94
C ARG A 9 -7.47 -3.55 10.95
N LYS A 10 -8.20 -2.59 10.39
CA LYS A 10 -9.66 -2.61 10.29
C LYS A 10 -10.21 -3.95 9.77
N MET A 11 -9.61 -4.53 8.74
CA MET A 11 -9.93 -5.86 8.22
C MET A 11 -9.97 -6.95 9.32
N ALA A 12 -8.87 -7.14 10.07
CA ALA A 12 -8.84 -8.16 11.11
C ALA A 12 -9.69 -7.79 12.34
N TRP A 13 -9.90 -6.50 12.59
CA TRP A 13 -10.83 -6.06 13.64
C TRP A 13 -12.27 -6.48 13.31
N HIS A 14 -12.72 -6.24 12.07
CA HIS A 14 -14.05 -6.67 11.61
C HIS A 14 -14.17 -8.18 11.64
N LEU A 15 -13.14 -8.89 11.18
CA LEU A 15 -13.10 -10.35 11.22
C LEU A 15 -13.23 -10.89 12.66
N LEU A 16 -12.48 -10.31 13.61
CA LEU A 16 -12.57 -10.71 15.02
C LEU A 16 -13.97 -10.46 15.58
N ARG A 17 -14.54 -9.26 15.35
CA ARG A 17 -15.90 -8.95 15.82
C ARG A 17 -16.92 -9.91 15.23
N HIS A 18 -16.90 -10.08 13.91
CA HIS A 18 -17.82 -10.95 13.18
C HIS A 18 -17.76 -12.40 13.66
N THR A 19 -16.56 -12.95 13.82
CA THR A 19 -16.41 -14.34 14.29
C THR A 19 -16.83 -14.52 15.74
N LEU A 20 -16.62 -13.52 16.61
CA LEU A 20 -17.18 -13.53 17.97
C LEU A 20 -18.72 -13.50 17.96
N ASP A 21 -19.32 -12.62 17.14
CA ASP A 21 -20.78 -12.49 17.00
C ASP A 21 -21.43 -13.78 16.46
N GLU A 22 -20.76 -14.48 15.54
CA GLU A 22 -21.15 -15.78 15.00
C GLU A 22 -20.86 -16.96 15.96
N GLY A 23 -20.39 -16.69 17.18
CA GLY A 23 -20.15 -17.70 18.21
C GLY A 23 -18.97 -18.62 17.93
N TRP A 24 -17.96 -18.17 17.17
CA TRP A 24 -16.74 -18.94 16.97
C TRP A 24 -15.95 -19.06 18.28
N ASN A 25 -15.27 -20.18 18.46
CA ASN A 25 -14.38 -20.37 19.62
C ASN A 25 -13.03 -19.68 19.36
N ILE A 26 -13.00 -18.35 19.57
CA ILE A 26 -11.79 -17.54 19.45
C ILE A 26 -10.95 -17.70 20.72
N VAL A 27 -9.89 -18.51 20.64
CA VAL A 27 -9.03 -18.83 21.79
C VAL A 27 -7.92 -17.81 21.98
N GLY A 28 -7.53 -17.09 20.93
CA GLY A 28 -6.54 -16.02 21.04
C GLY A 28 -6.50 -15.09 19.85
N ALA A 29 -5.80 -13.98 20.02
CA ALA A 29 -5.47 -13.08 18.93
C ALA A 29 -4.03 -12.59 19.02
N ILE A 30 -3.32 -12.63 17.89
CA ILE A 30 -1.95 -12.11 17.77
C ILE A 30 -2.02 -10.69 17.21
N VAL A 31 -1.49 -9.73 17.98
CA VAL A 31 -1.46 -8.31 17.62
C VAL A 31 -0.05 -7.74 17.78
N PRO A 32 0.36 -6.71 17.03
CA PRO A 32 1.68 -6.14 17.13
C PRO A 32 1.83 -5.31 18.42
N LYS A 33 3.07 -5.19 18.92
CA LYS A 33 3.48 -4.21 19.95
C LYS A 33 4.73 -3.44 19.52
N GLY A 34 5.08 -2.43 20.32
CA GLY A 34 6.29 -1.64 20.14
C GLY A 34 6.37 -0.98 18.76
N ASP A 35 7.56 -0.99 18.17
CA ASP A 35 7.84 -0.44 16.86
C ASP A 35 6.97 -1.02 15.74
N LEU A 36 6.63 -2.31 15.83
CA LEU A 36 5.80 -2.97 14.83
C LEU A 36 4.40 -2.36 14.80
N ALA A 37 3.85 -1.96 15.94
CA ALA A 37 2.55 -1.31 16.02
C ALA A 37 2.65 0.16 15.60
N ALA A 38 3.68 0.88 16.05
CA ALA A 38 3.86 2.31 15.77
C ALA A 38 4.04 2.64 14.28
N LYS A 39 4.57 1.70 13.48
CA LYS A 39 4.83 1.88 12.04
C LYS A 39 3.63 1.53 11.14
N GLN A 40 2.47 1.18 11.71
CA GLN A 40 1.31 0.72 10.95
C GLN A 40 0.29 1.84 10.82
N ALA A 41 -0.03 2.21 9.57
CA ALA A 41 -1.23 2.96 9.31
C ALA A 41 -2.46 2.14 9.72
N ASN A 42 -3.47 2.81 10.28
CA ASN A 42 -4.81 2.24 10.53
C ASN A 42 -4.78 1.13 11.58
N PHE A 43 -3.88 1.25 12.57
CA PHE A 43 -3.86 0.35 13.70
C PHE A 43 -5.17 0.43 14.49
N VAL A 44 -5.83 -0.71 14.71
CA VAL A 44 -7.05 -0.81 15.52
C VAL A 44 -6.82 -1.77 16.69
N PRO A 45 -6.91 -1.32 17.95
CA PRO A 45 -6.77 -2.18 19.12
C PRO A 45 -7.88 -3.25 19.20
N PHE A 46 -7.52 -4.45 19.64
CA PHE A 46 -8.48 -5.55 19.87
C PHE A 46 -8.96 -5.65 21.33
N SER A 47 -8.35 -4.89 22.25
CA SER A 47 -8.56 -5.01 23.70
C SER A 47 -10.02 -4.85 24.13
N GLU A 48 -10.77 -3.96 23.47
CA GLU A 48 -12.19 -3.76 23.79
C GLU A 48 -13.06 -4.90 23.27
N LEU A 49 -12.78 -5.45 22.08
CA LEU A 49 -13.55 -6.54 21.50
C LEU A 49 -13.47 -7.83 22.30
N VAL A 50 -12.30 -8.12 22.87
CA VAL A 50 -12.06 -9.37 23.61
C VAL A 50 -12.30 -9.24 25.11
N ALA A 51 -12.62 -8.04 25.60
CA ALA A 51 -12.89 -7.82 27.01
C ALA A 51 -14.08 -8.67 27.47
N GLY A 52 -13.86 -9.54 28.46
CA GLY A 52 -14.89 -10.47 28.95
C GLY A 52 -15.07 -11.73 28.12
N THR A 53 -14.19 -11.99 27.14
CA THR A 53 -14.12 -13.26 26.39
C THR A 53 -12.94 -14.11 26.88
N ASP A 54 -12.91 -15.39 26.49
CA ASP A 54 -11.78 -16.29 26.76
C ASP A 54 -10.59 -16.09 25.79
N CYS A 55 -10.68 -15.11 24.88
CA CYS A 55 -9.64 -14.84 23.89
C CYS A 55 -8.39 -14.21 24.53
N GLN A 56 -7.26 -14.92 24.44
CA GLN A 56 -5.97 -14.44 24.89
C GLN A 56 -5.33 -13.47 23.89
N LEU A 57 -5.02 -12.24 24.31
CA LEU A 57 -4.25 -11.31 23.49
C LEU A 57 -2.75 -11.55 23.61
N HIS A 58 -2.14 -12.05 22.53
CA HIS A 58 -0.70 -12.24 22.42
C HIS A 58 -0.07 -11.10 21.63
N LYS A 59 0.69 -10.24 22.32
CA LYS A 59 1.28 -9.03 21.72
C LYS A 59 2.75 -9.26 21.33
N VAL A 60 3.09 -9.06 20.06
CA VAL A 60 4.40 -9.46 19.49
C VAL A 60 5.11 -8.35 18.72
N GLU A 61 6.44 -8.34 18.76
CA GLU A 61 7.26 -7.55 17.82
C GLU A 61 7.72 -8.38 16.61
N ASP A 62 7.78 -9.70 16.77
CA ASP A 62 8.04 -10.68 15.71
C ASP A 62 7.15 -11.89 15.93
N ILE A 63 6.22 -12.14 14.99
CA ILE A 63 5.33 -13.32 15.04
C ILE A 63 6.10 -14.63 14.96
N ASN A 64 7.31 -14.57 14.41
CA ASN A 64 8.13 -15.75 14.25
C ASN A 64 8.92 -16.07 15.51
N ASN A 65 8.93 -15.25 16.56
CA ASN A 65 9.80 -15.48 17.72
C ASN A 65 9.47 -16.79 18.47
N ALA A 66 10.39 -17.27 19.31
CA ALA A 66 10.22 -18.52 20.04
C ALA A 66 9.03 -18.48 21.03
N GLU A 67 8.78 -17.31 21.62
CA GLU A 67 7.64 -17.08 22.52
C GLU A 67 6.30 -17.32 21.83
N THR A 68 6.12 -16.78 20.61
CA THR A 68 4.89 -16.95 19.82
C THR A 68 4.71 -18.39 19.36
N LEU A 69 5.81 -19.06 18.99
CA LEU A 69 5.79 -20.49 18.70
C LEU A 69 5.28 -21.29 19.90
N SER A 70 5.87 -21.09 21.08
CA SER A 70 5.45 -21.79 22.30
C SER A 70 4.02 -21.45 22.72
N TRP A 71 3.60 -20.19 22.57
CA TRP A 71 2.23 -19.77 22.85
C TRP A 71 1.22 -20.44 21.93
N LEU A 72 1.47 -20.45 20.61
CA LEU A 72 0.60 -21.12 19.64
C LEU A 72 0.53 -22.64 19.88
N GLN A 73 1.65 -23.27 20.22
CA GLN A 73 1.67 -24.70 20.58
C GLN A 73 0.88 -24.99 21.86
N GLY A 74 0.95 -24.10 22.85
CA GLY A 74 0.22 -24.27 24.12
C GLY A 74 -1.28 -24.04 23.98
N ILE A 75 -1.70 -23.13 23.09
CA ILE A 75 -3.12 -22.86 22.84
C ILE A 75 -3.74 -23.79 21.81
N ASP A 76 -2.93 -24.52 21.03
CA ASP A 76 -3.36 -25.59 20.12
C ASP A 76 -4.58 -25.18 19.26
N PRO A 77 -4.43 -24.17 18.37
CA PRO A 77 -5.51 -23.73 17.52
C PRO A 77 -5.75 -24.73 16.38
N ASP A 78 -7.02 -24.95 16.02
CA ASP A 78 -7.37 -25.71 14.82
C ASP A 78 -7.01 -24.90 13.56
N ILE A 79 -7.21 -23.58 13.60
CA ILE A 79 -7.05 -22.66 12.46
C ILE A 79 -6.56 -21.27 12.90
N CYS A 80 -5.75 -20.64 12.05
CA CYS A 80 -5.42 -19.21 12.18
C CYS A 80 -6.00 -18.42 11.00
N LEU A 81 -6.62 -17.27 11.28
CA LEU A 81 -7.13 -16.35 10.25
C LEU A 81 -6.41 -15.00 10.33
N SER A 82 -5.83 -14.55 9.23
CA SER A 82 -5.05 -13.31 9.16
C SER A 82 -5.69 -12.23 8.29
N GLY A 83 -5.76 -11.01 8.82
CA GLY A 83 -6.19 -9.82 8.10
C GLY A 83 -5.21 -8.66 8.26
N GLY A 84 -4.46 -8.35 7.20
CA GLY A 84 -3.58 -7.18 7.19
C GLY A 84 -2.32 -7.29 8.05
N TRP A 85 -1.76 -8.49 8.23
CA TRP A 85 -0.46 -8.71 8.87
C TRP A 85 0.71 -8.40 7.92
N SER A 86 1.76 -7.74 8.40
CA SER A 86 2.83 -7.22 7.54
C SER A 86 4.12 -8.04 7.51
N GLN A 87 4.31 -8.98 8.44
CA GLN A 87 5.52 -9.80 8.49
C GLN A 87 5.32 -11.11 7.72
N ILE A 88 6.38 -11.59 7.08
CA ILE A 88 6.40 -12.94 6.53
C ILE A 88 6.33 -13.93 7.70
N ILE A 89 5.35 -14.84 7.64
CA ILE A 89 5.16 -15.89 8.64
C ILE A 89 5.92 -17.14 8.17
N LYS A 90 6.86 -17.63 8.99
CA LYS A 90 7.72 -18.78 8.65
C LYS A 90 6.96 -20.09 8.85
N LYS A 91 7.38 -21.13 8.10
CA LYS A 91 6.82 -22.50 8.17
C LYS A 91 6.60 -23.03 9.59
N ARG A 92 7.50 -22.72 10.53
CA ARG A 92 7.38 -23.16 11.93
C ARG A 92 6.13 -22.65 12.65
N ILE A 93 5.60 -21.50 12.22
CA ILE A 93 4.34 -20.93 12.74
C ILE A 93 3.16 -21.40 11.87
N LEU A 94 3.32 -21.38 10.55
CA LEU A 94 2.27 -21.79 9.60
C LEU A 94 1.79 -23.23 9.82
N ASN A 95 2.69 -24.12 10.21
CA ASN A 95 2.41 -25.55 10.38
C ASN A 95 1.80 -25.91 11.75
N ILE A 96 1.55 -24.93 12.63
CA ILE A 96 0.97 -25.20 13.96
C ILE A 96 -0.51 -25.57 13.85
N PRO A 97 -1.39 -24.73 13.26
CA PRO A 97 -2.80 -25.10 13.13
C PRO A 97 -2.98 -26.25 12.14
N GLU A 98 -3.63 -27.33 12.56
CA GLU A 98 -3.87 -28.52 11.73
C GLU A 98 -4.64 -28.19 10.44
N ARG A 99 -5.62 -27.28 10.53
CA ARG A 99 -6.43 -26.82 9.38
C ARG A 99 -5.79 -25.68 8.62
N GLY A 100 -4.57 -25.32 9.00
CA GLY A 100 -3.76 -24.33 8.31
C GLY A 100 -3.98 -22.90 8.76
N PHE A 101 -3.28 -22.03 8.06
CA PHE A 101 -3.22 -20.61 8.32
C PHE A 101 -3.77 -19.92 7.07
N LEU A 102 -4.93 -19.26 7.18
CA LEU A 102 -5.56 -18.57 6.07
C LEU A 102 -5.36 -17.07 6.25
N GLY A 103 -5.44 -16.33 5.16
CA GLY A 103 -5.63 -14.90 5.27
C GLY A 103 -6.39 -14.27 4.14
N LEU A 104 -6.66 -12.99 4.34
CA LEU A 104 -7.42 -12.14 3.46
C LEU A 104 -6.45 -11.19 2.75
N HIS A 105 -6.49 -11.22 1.43
CA HIS A 105 -5.72 -10.31 0.58
C HIS A 105 -6.67 -9.50 -0.30
N SER A 106 -6.54 -8.18 -0.29
CA SER A 106 -7.47 -7.25 -0.96
C SER A 106 -7.18 -7.10 -2.46
N SER A 107 -7.15 -8.24 -3.17
CA SER A 107 -7.22 -8.32 -4.62
C SER A 107 -7.86 -9.65 -5.05
N CYS A 108 -8.23 -9.77 -6.33
CA CYS A 108 -8.56 -11.07 -6.94
C CYS A 108 -7.25 -11.80 -7.29
N LEU A 109 -6.68 -12.53 -6.32
CA LEU A 109 -5.50 -13.37 -6.55
C LEU A 109 -5.72 -14.33 -7.74
N PRO A 110 -4.67 -14.64 -8.53
CA PRO A 110 -3.27 -14.23 -8.38
C PRO A 110 -2.94 -12.80 -8.81
N ALA A 111 -3.90 -12.05 -9.36
CA ALA A 111 -3.67 -10.65 -9.69
C ALA A 111 -3.59 -9.79 -8.42
N GLY A 112 -2.70 -8.81 -8.40
CA GLY A 112 -2.62 -7.84 -7.32
C GLY A 112 -1.91 -8.29 -6.04
N ARG A 113 -1.05 -9.32 -6.08
CA ARG A 113 -0.21 -9.73 -4.94
C ARG A 113 0.59 -8.54 -4.39
N GLY A 114 0.93 -8.52 -3.10
CA GLY A 114 1.84 -7.54 -2.53
C GLY A 114 1.24 -6.59 -1.51
N GLY A 115 1.79 -5.38 -1.39
CA GLY A 115 1.68 -4.58 -0.16
C GLY A 115 0.59 -3.52 -0.15
N ALA A 116 0.09 -3.08 -1.31
CA ALA A 116 -0.88 -1.96 -1.38
C ALA A 116 -1.92 -2.11 -2.51
N PRO A 117 -2.55 -3.30 -2.69
CA PRO A 117 -3.43 -3.55 -3.84
C PRO A 117 -4.63 -2.59 -3.91
N VAL A 118 -5.24 -2.23 -2.77
CA VAL A 118 -6.38 -1.31 -2.72
C VAL A 118 -5.97 0.09 -3.20
N ASN A 119 -4.88 0.65 -2.66
CA ASN A 119 -4.39 1.96 -3.07
C ASN A 119 -4.12 1.98 -4.58
N TRP A 120 -3.42 0.97 -5.10
CA TRP A 120 -3.11 0.91 -6.53
C TRP A 120 -4.35 0.74 -7.41
N SER A 121 -5.37 0.02 -6.94
CA SER A 121 -6.63 -0.16 -7.69
C SER A 121 -7.38 1.18 -7.82
N ILE A 122 -7.50 1.94 -6.73
CA ILE A 122 -8.10 3.27 -6.75
C ILE A 122 -7.28 4.22 -7.62
N ILE A 123 -5.95 4.21 -7.49
CA ILE A 123 -5.04 5.04 -8.31
C ILE A 123 -5.24 4.75 -9.81
N SER A 124 -5.37 3.48 -10.19
CA SER A 124 -5.62 3.08 -11.59
C SER A 124 -7.04 3.35 -12.08
N GLY A 125 -7.94 3.85 -11.22
CA GLY A 125 -9.34 4.09 -11.57
C GLY A 125 -10.14 2.82 -11.78
N ALA A 126 -9.83 1.75 -11.05
CA ALA A 126 -10.62 0.53 -11.08
C ALA A 126 -12.06 0.79 -10.60
N ASP A 127 -13.02 0.13 -11.24
CA ASP A 127 -14.46 0.17 -10.90
C ASP A 127 -14.84 -0.78 -9.77
N LYS A 128 -13.94 -1.70 -9.40
CA LYS A 128 -14.08 -2.63 -8.27
C LYS A 128 -12.73 -3.03 -7.69
N VAL A 129 -12.74 -3.45 -6.43
CA VAL A 129 -11.60 -4.08 -5.77
C VAL A 129 -11.98 -5.48 -5.29
N GLY A 130 -11.13 -6.46 -5.61
CA GLY A 130 -11.31 -7.84 -5.18
C GLY A 130 -10.83 -8.12 -3.76
N ILE A 131 -11.25 -9.24 -3.22
CA ILE A 131 -10.70 -9.82 -2.00
C ILE A 131 -10.64 -11.34 -2.13
N SER A 132 -9.53 -11.93 -1.70
CA SER A 132 -9.32 -13.38 -1.71
C SER A 132 -9.08 -13.89 -0.30
N LEU A 133 -9.79 -14.94 0.06
CA LEU A 133 -9.45 -15.82 1.16
C LEU A 133 -8.58 -16.95 0.60
N PHE A 134 -7.40 -17.16 1.18
CA PHE A 134 -6.42 -18.11 0.66
C PHE A 134 -5.56 -18.70 1.78
N TYR A 135 -4.92 -19.83 1.50
CA TYR A 135 -3.95 -20.45 2.40
C TYR A 135 -2.61 -19.73 2.36
N TYR A 136 -2.02 -19.51 3.53
CA TYR A 136 -0.67 -18.98 3.62
C TYR A 136 0.33 -20.06 3.24
N GLU A 137 1.21 -19.69 2.33
CA GLU A 137 2.42 -20.43 1.99
C GLU A 137 3.65 -19.54 2.24
N PRO A 138 4.87 -20.10 2.22
CA PRO A 138 6.09 -19.29 2.37
C PRO A 138 6.25 -18.18 1.32
N GLY A 139 5.56 -18.27 0.17
CA GLY A 139 5.54 -17.25 -0.87
C GLY A 139 4.62 -16.07 -0.53
N VAL A 140 4.81 -14.93 -1.21
CA VAL A 140 3.96 -13.76 -1.03
C VAL A 140 2.63 -14.00 -1.74
N ASP A 141 1.55 -14.10 -0.97
CA ASP A 141 0.16 -14.25 -1.43
C ASP A 141 -0.04 -15.36 -2.48
N ALA A 142 0.67 -16.49 -2.29
CA ALA A 142 0.86 -17.50 -3.33
C ALA A 142 0.05 -18.79 -3.16
N GLY A 143 -0.44 -19.07 -1.96
CA GLY A 143 -1.12 -20.33 -1.67
C GLY A 143 -2.53 -20.41 -2.25
N ASP A 144 -3.12 -21.60 -2.19
CA ASP A 144 -4.38 -21.87 -2.87
C ASP A 144 -5.52 -20.99 -2.36
N ILE A 145 -6.36 -20.56 -3.30
CA ILE A 145 -7.53 -19.73 -3.07
C ILE A 145 -8.66 -20.61 -2.56
N VAL A 146 -9.31 -20.14 -1.50
CA VAL A 146 -10.48 -20.78 -0.89
C VAL A 146 -11.76 -20.14 -1.43
N ALA A 147 -11.82 -18.81 -1.40
CA ALA A 147 -12.98 -18.04 -1.86
C ALA A 147 -12.54 -16.65 -2.32
N GLN A 148 -13.32 -16.04 -3.20
CA GLN A 148 -13.08 -14.67 -3.67
C GLN A 148 -14.37 -13.89 -3.78
N GLY A 149 -14.26 -12.59 -3.55
CA GLY A 149 -15.34 -11.62 -3.65
C GLY A 149 -14.82 -10.30 -4.24
N SER A 150 -15.71 -9.34 -4.41
CA SER A 150 -15.33 -8.00 -4.86
C SER A 150 -16.36 -6.96 -4.46
N VAL A 151 -15.89 -5.74 -4.23
CA VAL A 151 -16.73 -4.59 -3.92
C VAL A 151 -16.59 -3.53 -5.03
N PRO A 152 -17.66 -2.80 -5.38
CA PRO A 152 -17.57 -1.67 -6.30
C PRO A 152 -16.70 -0.55 -5.70
N VAL A 153 -16.12 0.27 -6.56
CA VAL A 153 -15.48 1.54 -6.18
C VAL A 153 -16.26 2.66 -6.82
N GLU A 154 -17.06 3.34 -6.01
CA GLU A 154 -17.84 4.48 -6.45
C GLU A 154 -16.96 5.70 -6.66
N TYR A 155 -17.49 6.68 -7.40
CA TYR A 155 -16.76 7.92 -7.67
C TYR A 155 -16.34 8.64 -6.39
N ARG A 156 -17.21 8.67 -5.37
CA ARG A 156 -16.96 9.39 -4.10
C ARG A 156 -16.22 8.56 -3.06
N ASP A 157 -15.93 7.30 -3.35
CA ASP A 157 -15.20 6.47 -2.42
C ASP A 157 -13.77 6.95 -2.24
N ASP A 158 -13.23 6.76 -1.05
CA ASP A 158 -11.82 6.93 -0.77
C ASP A 158 -11.23 5.61 -0.26
N ILE A 159 -9.95 5.64 0.09
CA ILE A 159 -9.28 4.45 0.58
C ILE A 159 -9.95 3.87 1.84
N ALA A 160 -10.51 4.70 2.72
CA ALA A 160 -11.14 4.25 3.96
C ALA A 160 -12.49 3.58 3.68
N THR A 161 -13.35 4.18 2.84
CA THR A 161 -14.65 3.58 2.51
C THR A 161 -14.49 2.26 1.77
N VAL A 162 -13.55 2.16 0.83
CA VAL A 162 -13.27 0.89 0.12
C VAL A 162 -12.76 -0.18 1.08
N PHE A 163 -11.92 0.17 2.07
CA PHE A 163 -11.48 -0.81 3.07
C PHE A 163 -12.63 -1.32 3.96
N ASP A 164 -13.63 -0.48 4.23
CA ASP A 164 -14.80 -0.86 5.03
C ASP A 164 -15.67 -1.86 4.29
N GLU A 165 -15.95 -1.59 3.01
CA GLU A 165 -16.67 -2.50 2.13
C GLU A 165 -15.91 -3.84 1.98
N LEU A 166 -14.60 -3.80 1.76
CA LEU A 166 -13.78 -5.00 1.70
C LEU A 166 -13.79 -5.79 3.01
N ALA A 167 -13.83 -5.11 4.17
CA ALA A 167 -13.89 -5.77 5.46
C ALA A 167 -15.24 -6.47 5.70
N ASN A 168 -16.33 -5.88 5.21
CA ASN A 168 -17.64 -6.51 5.22
C ASN A 168 -17.67 -7.73 4.29
N GLU A 169 -17.17 -7.59 3.06
CA GLU A 169 -17.07 -8.69 2.09
C GLU A 169 -16.20 -9.85 2.63
N ALA A 170 -15.11 -9.54 3.31
CA ALA A 170 -14.27 -10.55 3.97
C ALA A 170 -15.04 -11.39 4.99
N CYS A 171 -15.89 -10.75 5.79
CA CYS A 171 -16.71 -11.43 6.79
C CYS A 171 -17.73 -12.36 6.11
N GLN A 172 -18.34 -11.90 5.01
CA GLN A 172 -19.27 -12.71 4.21
C GLN A 172 -18.58 -13.93 3.60
N LEU A 173 -17.38 -13.76 3.03
CA LEU A 173 -16.58 -14.86 2.48
C LEU A 173 -16.20 -15.90 3.54
N ILE A 174 -15.82 -15.46 4.74
CA ILE A 174 -15.50 -16.37 5.84
C ILE A 174 -16.75 -17.14 6.28
N SER A 175 -17.89 -16.47 6.42
CA SER A 175 -19.16 -17.13 6.74
C SER A 175 -19.60 -18.11 5.67
N SER A 176 -19.37 -17.81 4.38
CA SER A 176 -19.78 -18.70 3.29
C SER A 176 -19.01 -20.01 3.23
N VAL A 177 -17.82 -20.08 3.86
CA VAL A 177 -16.99 -21.31 3.90
C VAL A 177 -16.85 -21.91 5.30
N GLN A 178 -17.61 -21.39 6.27
CA GLN A 178 -17.45 -21.72 7.68
C GLN A 178 -17.69 -23.21 7.97
N GLU A 179 -18.69 -23.81 7.33
CA GLU A 179 -19.04 -25.21 7.57
C GLU A 179 -18.01 -26.16 6.93
N GLU A 180 -17.50 -25.84 5.74
CA GLU A 180 -16.40 -26.55 5.10
C GLU A 180 -15.11 -26.47 5.93
N LEU A 181 -14.80 -25.28 6.47
CA LEU A 181 -13.68 -25.09 7.40
C LEU A 181 -13.82 -25.93 8.66
N ARG A 182 -15.03 -26.04 9.23
CA ARG A 182 -15.34 -26.89 10.40
C ARG A 182 -15.30 -28.38 10.08
N ALA A 183 -15.66 -28.78 8.87
CA ALA A 183 -15.59 -30.16 8.42
C ALA A 183 -14.18 -30.61 8.01
N ALA A 184 -13.22 -29.68 7.86
CA ALA A 184 -11.91 -29.93 7.24
C ALA A 184 -12.04 -30.50 5.81
N ASN A 185 -13.07 -30.05 5.10
CA ASN A 185 -13.38 -30.49 3.74
C ASN A 185 -13.68 -29.25 2.90
N ILE A 186 -12.62 -28.48 2.63
CA ILE A 186 -12.71 -27.24 1.87
C ILE A 186 -12.01 -27.41 0.52
N ASP A 187 -12.72 -27.10 -0.55
CA ASP A 187 -12.15 -27.09 -1.88
C ASP A 187 -11.30 -25.84 -2.06
N THR A 188 -10.17 -26.00 -2.75
CA THR A 188 -9.24 -24.91 -3.04
C THR A 188 -8.88 -24.87 -4.52
N ALA A 189 -8.52 -23.68 -5.01
CA ALA A 189 -8.06 -23.44 -6.36
C ALA A 189 -6.58 -23.01 -6.35
N PRO A 190 -5.67 -23.77 -6.98
CA PRO A 190 -4.28 -23.37 -7.07
C PRO A 190 -4.11 -22.13 -7.94
N GLN A 191 -3.20 -21.25 -7.52
CA GLN A 191 -2.93 -20.01 -8.24
C GLN A 191 -2.03 -20.23 -9.46
N SER A 192 -2.39 -19.66 -10.61
CA SER A 192 -1.53 -19.63 -11.80
C SER A 192 -0.49 -18.50 -11.71
N LEU A 193 0.78 -18.84 -11.87
CA LEU A 193 1.87 -17.85 -11.93
C LEU A 193 1.78 -16.96 -13.17
N SER A 194 1.23 -17.47 -14.29
CA SER A 194 1.07 -16.70 -15.53
C SER A 194 0.06 -15.57 -15.42
N ASP A 195 -0.78 -15.57 -14.39
CA ASP A 195 -1.80 -14.54 -14.15
C ASP A 195 -1.42 -13.64 -12.97
N ALA A 196 -0.27 -13.91 -12.34
CA ALA A 196 0.21 -13.17 -11.18
C ALA A 196 0.68 -11.77 -11.58
N THR A 197 0.24 -10.77 -10.81
CA THR A 197 0.74 -9.39 -10.90
C THR A 197 1.07 -8.86 -9.51
N TYR A 198 2.01 -7.91 -9.43
CA TYR A 198 2.48 -7.36 -8.16
C TYR A 198 2.07 -5.91 -7.97
N ARG A 199 1.69 -5.56 -6.75
CA ARG A 199 1.29 -4.21 -6.32
C ARG A 199 2.19 -3.83 -5.14
N PRO A 200 3.31 -3.12 -5.38
CA PRO A 200 4.33 -2.89 -4.38
C PRO A 200 3.78 -2.09 -3.21
N ARG A 201 4.38 -2.29 -2.03
CA ARG A 201 4.11 -1.43 -0.88
C ARG A 201 4.47 0.01 -1.22
N ARG A 202 3.56 0.93 -0.93
CA ARG A 202 3.81 2.38 -1.05
C ARG A 202 4.56 2.88 0.19
N GLN A 203 5.44 3.85 -0.01
CA GLN A 203 6.11 4.59 1.04
C GLN A 203 5.55 6.01 1.11
N PRO A 204 5.71 6.74 2.24
CA PRO A 204 5.28 8.13 2.34
C PRO A 204 5.78 9.01 1.19
N GLN A 205 7.01 8.77 0.71
CA GLN A 205 7.61 9.49 -0.41
C GLN A 205 6.78 9.37 -1.69
N ASP A 206 6.09 8.24 -1.91
CA ASP A 206 5.25 8.02 -3.09
C ASP A 206 3.99 8.89 -3.11
N GLY A 207 3.72 9.69 -2.08
CA GLY A 207 2.60 10.64 -2.03
C GLY A 207 2.80 11.89 -2.88
N ILE A 208 4.00 12.14 -3.43
CA ILE A 208 4.26 13.35 -4.21
C ILE A 208 3.28 13.48 -5.39
N ILE A 209 2.67 14.66 -5.51
CA ILE A 209 1.72 14.99 -6.57
C ILE A 209 2.47 15.30 -7.86
N ASN A 210 2.06 14.61 -8.93
CA ASN A 210 2.47 14.92 -10.30
C ASN A 210 1.35 15.72 -11.00
N TRP A 211 1.51 17.04 -11.06
CA TRP A 211 0.54 17.93 -11.70
C TRP A 211 0.38 17.72 -13.22
N ASN A 212 1.18 16.85 -13.85
CA ASN A 212 0.97 16.46 -15.25
C ASN A 212 -0.14 15.41 -15.43
N HIS A 213 -0.61 14.78 -14.35
CA HIS A 213 -1.78 13.89 -14.42
C HIS A 213 -3.02 14.67 -14.83
N ASN A 214 -3.99 14.01 -15.47
CA ASN A 214 -5.30 14.62 -15.73
C ASN A 214 -6.10 14.83 -14.42
N PRO A 215 -7.16 15.67 -14.39
CA PRO A 215 -7.94 15.89 -13.17
C PRO A 215 -8.46 14.61 -12.50
N THR A 216 -8.88 13.61 -13.29
CA THR A 216 -9.41 12.34 -12.76
C THR A 216 -8.31 11.48 -12.14
N GLU A 217 -7.16 11.36 -12.80
CA GLU A 217 -5.96 10.72 -12.26
C GLU A 217 -5.50 11.42 -10.97
N GLN A 218 -5.53 12.76 -10.94
CA GLN A 218 -5.19 13.53 -9.75
C GLN A 218 -6.16 13.27 -8.59
N TYR A 219 -7.45 13.17 -8.90
CA TYR A 219 -8.48 12.82 -7.93
C TYR A 219 -8.27 11.42 -7.35
N ASN A 220 -8.08 10.42 -8.21
CA ASN A 220 -7.78 9.05 -7.83
C ASN A 220 -6.47 8.96 -7.01
N TRP A 221 -5.44 9.71 -7.41
CA TRP A 221 -4.17 9.77 -6.69
C TRP A 221 -4.33 10.29 -5.26
N ILE A 222 -5.18 11.29 -5.03
CA ILE A 222 -5.42 11.87 -3.71
C ILE A 222 -6.28 10.92 -2.86
N ARG A 223 -7.46 10.51 -3.36
CA ARG A 223 -8.42 9.71 -2.58
C ARG A 223 -7.88 8.31 -2.21
N ALA A 224 -6.98 7.75 -3.02
CA ALA A 224 -6.36 6.45 -2.75
C ALA A 224 -5.39 6.43 -1.56
N GLN A 225 -5.01 7.59 -1.02
CA GLN A 225 -4.01 7.71 0.04
C GLN A 225 -4.31 8.83 1.03
N THR A 226 -5.57 9.28 1.05
CA THR A 226 -6.06 10.21 2.06
C THR A 226 -6.09 9.56 3.44
N GLU A 227 -6.62 10.25 4.45
CA GLU A 227 -6.77 9.72 5.79
C GLU A 227 -7.37 8.31 5.73
N PRO A 228 -6.89 7.37 6.55
CA PRO A 228 -5.83 7.48 7.59
C PRO A 228 -4.35 7.34 7.11
N TYR A 229 -4.06 7.37 5.81
CA TYR A 229 -2.69 7.31 5.28
C TYR A 229 -1.98 8.68 5.33
N PRO A 230 -0.65 8.77 5.05
CA PRO A 230 0.10 10.03 5.12
C PRO A 230 -0.37 11.16 4.17
N GLY A 231 -1.24 10.88 3.19
CA GLY A 231 -1.74 11.87 2.24
C GLY A 231 -0.87 12.04 0.99
N ALA A 232 -1.50 12.53 -0.08
CA ALA A 232 -0.79 13.06 -1.24
C ALA A 232 -0.21 14.43 -0.88
N TYR A 233 0.95 14.81 -1.42
CA TYR A 233 1.55 16.11 -1.08
C TYR A 233 2.23 16.81 -2.26
N THR A 234 2.31 18.13 -2.17
CA THR A 234 3.05 19.01 -3.08
C THR A 234 3.90 19.99 -2.27
N PHE A 235 4.57 20.94 -2.93
CA PHE A 235 5.38 21.95 -2.26
C PHE A 235 5.08 23.36 -2.75
N TYR A 236 5.24 24.32 -1.85
CA TYR A 236 5.24 25.75 -2.15
C TYR A 236 6.20 26.47 -1.19
N GLN A 237 7.07 27.33 -1.70
CA GLN A 237 8.03 28.12 -0.91
C GLN A 237 8.82 27.35 0.17
N GLY A 238 9.27 26.12 -0.11
CA GLY A 238 10.01 25.29 0.84
C GLY A 238 9.14 24.49 1.81
N GLU A 239 7.83 24.71 1.82
CA GLU A 239 6.88 24.02 2.70
C GLU A 239 6.20 22.84 1.98
N GLN A 240 6.09 21.70 2.67
CA GLN A 240 5.29 20.56 2.22
C GLN A 240 3.82 20.79 2.52
N LEU A 241 2.98 20.63 1.49
CA LEU A 241 1.54 20.77 1.56
C LEU A 241 0.88 19.43 1.27
N THR A 242 0.31 18.80 2.29
CA THR A 242 -0.48 17.57 2.15
C THR A 242 -1.89 17.92 1.70
N VAL A 243 -2.33 17.37 0.58
CA VAL A 243 -3.67 17.54 -0.01
C VAL A 243 -4.54 16.36 0.41
N TRP A 244 -5.55 16.64 1.24
CA TRP A 244 -6.46 15.62 1.76
C TRP A 244 -7.68 15.42 0.87
N GLU A 245 -8.19 16.51 0.30
CA GLU A 245 -9.40 16.49 -0.50
C GLU A 245 -9.31 17.50 -1.64
N GLY A 246 -9.99 17.15 -2.72
CA GLY A 246 -10.21 18.02 -3.85
C GLY A 246 -11.06 17.33 -4.90
N LYS A 247 -11.29 18.00 -6.02
CA LYS A 247 -12.11 17.48 -7.12
C LYS A 247 -11.69 18.07 -8.47
N PRO A 248 -11.90 17.34 -9.57
CA PRO A 248 -11.88 17.93 -10.91
C PRO A 248 -12.85 19.12 -11.00
N VAL A 249 -12.46 20.13 -11.77
CA VAL A 249 -13.33 21.27 -12.12
C VAL A 249 -13.31 21.49 -13.62
N ASP A 250 -14.44 21.96 -14.16
CA ASP A 250 -14.60 22.24 -15.58
C ASP A 250 -13.95 23.57 -15.95
N ILE A 251 -12.62 23.58 -15.93
CA ILE A 251 -11.79 24.71 -16.35
C ILE A 251 -10.75 24.16 -17.33
N SER A 252 -10.74 24.73 -18.54
CA SER A 252 -9.79 24.40 -19.60
C SER A 252 -8.87 25.60 -19.84
N PRO A 253 -7.93 25.89 -18.93
CA PRO A 253 -7.04 27.03 -19.08
C PRO A 253 -6.10 26.82 -20.27
N ARG A 254 -5.83 27.91 -20.99
CA ARG A 254 -4.85 27.98 -22.08
C ARG A 254 -3.62 28.71 -21.57
N ASP A 255 -2.45 28.33 -22.08
CA ASP A 255 -1.18 29.03 -21.85
C ASP A 255 -0.68 29.07 -20.38
N THR A 256 -1.13 28.12 -19.55
CA THR A 256 -0.68 27.95 -18.14
C THR A 256 0.11 26.66 -17.95
N ALA A 257 1.14 26.67 -17.10
CA ALA A 257 1.97 25.50 -16.82
C ALA A 257 1.34 24.56 -15.78
N THR A 258 1.66 23.27 -15.83
CA THR A 258 1.19 22.31 -14.79
C THR A 258 1.70 22.69 -13.40
N GLY A 259 0.79 22.62 -12.43
CA GLY A 259 0.98 23.07 -11.05
C GLY A 259 0.72 24.55 -10.83
N GLU A 260 0.42 25.34 -11.87
CA GLU A 260 0.09 26.76 -11.72
C GLU A 260 -1.27 26.96 -11.04
N VAL A 261 -1.34 27.89 -10.08
CA VAL A 261 -2.57 28.31 -9.42
C VAL A 261 -3.36 29.18 -10.38
N LEU A 262 -4.58 28.77 -10.69
CA LEU A 262 -5.49 29.46 -11.60
C LEU A 262 -6.38 30.45 -10.84
N ALA A 263 -6.85 30.04 -9.66
CA ALA A 263 -7.74 30.84 -8.84
C ALA A 263 -7.66 30.42 -7.37
N VAL A 264 -7.89 31.37 -6.48
CA VAL A 264 -8.17 31.13 -5.06
C VAL A 264 -9.60 31.60 -4.80
N GLY A 265 -10.54 30.66 -4.89
CA GLY A 265 -11.97 30.92 -4.75
C GLY A 265 -12.37 31.00 -3.28
N ALA A 266 -13.05 32.07 -2.90
CA ALA A 266 -13.56 32.25 -1.55
C ALA A 266 -14.52 31.12 -1.17
N GLU A 267 -14.23 30.39 -0.08
CA GLU A 267 -15.02 29.24 0.38
C GLU A 267 -15.08 28.06 -0.61
N GLU A 268 -14.33 28.13 -1.71
CA GLU A 268 -14.28 27.10 -2.74
C GLU A 268 -13.00 26.27 -2.65
N GLY A 269 -11.84 26.93 -2.57
CA GLY A 269 -10.54 26.27 -2.55
C GLY A 269 -9.52 26.91 -3.49
N ILE A 270 -8.54 26.11 -3.91
CA ILE A 270 -7.46 26.51 -4.82
C ILE A 270 -7.58 25.70 -6.11
N ASP A 271 -7.80 26.38 -7.23
CA ASP A 271 -7.79 25.75 -8.55
C ASP A 271 -6.37 25.70 -9.09
N VAL A 272 -5.90 24.51 -9.44
CA VAL A 272 -4.54 24.25 -9.90
C VAL A 272 -4.58 23.60 -11.28
N ARG A 273 -3.74 24.09 -12.20
CA ARG A 273 -3.55 23.53 -13.53
C ARG A 273 -3.03 22.10 -13.44
N THR A 274 -3.74 21.18 -14.06
CA THR A 274 -3.31 19.79 -14.28
C THR A 274 -2.88 19.57 -15.74
N GLY A 275 -2.54 18.34 -16.13
CA GLY A 275 -2.07 18.02 -17.49
C GLY A 275 -3.03 18.48 -18.60
N ASP A 276 -4.34 18.30 -18.41
CA ASP A 276 -5.39 18.54 -19.40
C ASP A 276 -6.68 19.14 -18.79
N GLY A 277 -6.58 19.88 -17.68
CA GLY A 277 -7.72 20.54 -17.06
C GLY A 277 -7.31 21.32 -15.82
N ALA A 278 -8.17 21.32 -14.82
CA ALA A 278 -7.84 21.85 -13.51
C ALA A 278 -8.41 20.98 -12.39
N PHE A 279 -7.76 21.07 -11.23
CA PHE A 279 -8.15 20.37 -10.02
C PHE A 279 -8.29 21.37 -8.88
N ARG A 280 -9.41 21.33 -8.18
CA ARG A 280 -9.68 22.16 -7.02
C ARG A 280 -9.27 21.44 -5.74
N ILE A 281 -8.28 21.98 -5.05
CA ILE A 281 -7.92 21.57 -3.69
C ILE A 281 -8.91 22.20 -2.72
N THR A 282 -9.58 21.40 -1.90
CA THR A 282 -10.54 21.87 -0.90
C THR A 282 -10.01 21.77 0.52
N ARG A 283 -9.19 20.75 0.80
CA ARG A 283 -8.63 20.48 2.13
C ARG A 283 -7.13 20.23 2.07
N ILE A 284 -6.39 20.96 2.90
CA ILE A 284 -4.93 20.92 2.92
C ILE A 284 -4.38 20.93 4.35
N LYS A 285 -3.18 20.37 4.53
CA LYS A 285 -2.38 20.44 5.76
C LYS A 285 -0.97 20.89 5.38
N ALA A 286 -0.50 21.96 6.01
CA ALA A 286 0.84 22.50 5.81
C ALA A 286 1.75 22.04 6.94
N SER A 287 2.79 21.27 6.60
CA SER A 287 3.70 20.66 7.58
C SER A 287 2.92 19.91 8.69
N ASP A 288 3.28 20.08 9.96
CA ASP A 288 2.61 19.43 11.10
C ASP A 288 1.36 20.18 11.61
N ARG A 289 0.89 21.22 10.90
CA ARG A 289 -0.27 22.01 11.35
C ARG A 289 -1.57 21.22 11.19
N PRO A 290 -2.65 21.61 11.90
CA PRO A 290 -3.97 21.04 11.65
C PRO A 290 -4.44 21.27 10.20
N SER A 291 -5.15 20.27 9.66
CA SER A 291 -5.84 20.33 8.38
C SER A 291 -6.84 21.51 8.36
N ARG A 292 -6.94 22.23 7.24
CA ARG A 292 -7.78 23.41 7.07
C ARG A 292 -8.31 23.54 5.65
N TRP A 293 -9.31 24.42 5.48
CA TRP A 293 -9.82 24.81 4.16
C TRP A 293 -8.72 25.46 3.32
N ALA A 294 -8.61 25.03 2.07
CA ALA A 294 -7.51 25.41 1.19
C ALA A 294 -7.52 26.91 0.85
N ASP A 295 -8.68 27.53 0.68
CA ASP A 295 -8.83 28.97 0.44
C ASP A 295 -8.30 29.81 1.62
N ARG A 296 -8.62 29.40 2.86
CA ARG A 296 -8.13 30.06 4.08
C ARG A 296 -6.64 29.89 4.25
N TYR A 297 -6.10 28.73 3.89
CA TYR A 297 -4.66 28.52 3.85
C TYR A 297 -3.99 29.46 2.85
N ALA A 298 -4.47 29.48 1.60
CA ALA A 298 -3.94 30.30 0.52
C ALA A 298 -3.87 31.78 0.89
N ARG A 299 -4.94 32.35 1.46
CA ARG A 299 -4.95 33.74 1.92
C ARG A 299 -3.93 34.03 3.02
N GLY A 300 -3.70 33.07 3.92
CA GLY A 300 -2.76 33.23 5.04
C GLY A 300 -1.29 33.27 4.61
N ILE A 301 -0.99 32.76 3.41
CA ILE A 301 0.36 32.77 2.81
C ILE A 301 0.43 33.61 1.53
N GLU A 302 -0.61 34.40 1.25
CA GLU A 302 -0.73 35.26 0.06
C GLU A 302 -0.58 34.53 -1.30
N LEU A 303 -0.93 33.23 -1.34
CA LEU A 303 -0.94 32.44 -2.58
C LEU A 303 -1.94 33.07 -3.58
N SER A 304 -1.47 33.32 -4.80
CA SER A 304 -2.15 34.09 -5.82
C SER A 304 -2.15 33.37 -7.18
N PRO A 305 -3.08 33.69 -8.10
CA PRO A 305 -3.01 33.19 -9.47
C PRO A 305 -1.65 33.46 -10.13
N GLY A 306 -1.12 32.48 -10.85
CA GLY A 306 0.23 32.49 -11.45
C GLY A 306 1.33 31.92 -10.55
N ASP A 307 1.09 31.75 -9.25
CA ASP A 307 1.98 30.95 -8.39
C ASP A 307 2.02 29.50 -8.86
N ARG A 308 3.08 28.75 -8.48
CA ARG A 308 3.25 27.37 -8.90
C ARG A 308 3.45 26.42 -7.73
N LEU A 309 2.75 25.30 -7.74
CA LEU A 309 2.92 24.19 -6.82
C LEU A 309 3.78 23.10 -7.47
N GLY A 310 4.64 22.46 -6.69
CA GLY A 310 5.35 21.26 -7.13
C GLY A 310 6.75 21.12 -6.56
N ARG A 311 7.41 20.01 -6.92
CA ARG A 311 8.71 19.58 -6.36
C ARG A 311 9.85 20.59 -6.46
N HIS A 312 9.80 21.53 -7.40
CA HIS A 312 10.81 22.59 -7.52
C HIS A 312 10.81 23.57 -6.33
N HIS A 313 9.70 23.60 -5.57
CA HIS A 313 9.58 24.33 -4.32
C HIS A 313 9.93 23.50 -3.08
N ALA A 314 10.44 22.28 -3.20
CA ALA A 314 10.81 21.47 -2.04
C ALA A 314 11.87 22.18 -1.16
N PRO A 315 12.05 21.81 0.11
CA PRO A 315 13.20 22.26 0.90
C PRO A 315 14.48 21.54 0.42
N ASP A 316 15.65 22.12 0.69
CA ASP A 316 16.94 21.58 0.23
C ASP A 316 17.27 20.23 0.85
N THR A 317 16.68 19.91 2.00
CA THR A 317 16.81 18.63 2.69
C THR A 317 15.93 17.53 2.11
N TRP A 318 14.98 17.86 1.22
CA TRP A 318 14.08 16.86 0.68
C TRP A 318 14.78 15.95 -0.32
N ARG A 319 14.53 14.65 -0.17
CA ARG A 319 15.00 13.58 -1.04
C ARG A 319 13.80 12.70 -1.41
N TYR A 320 13.71 12.31 -2.67
CA TYR A 320 12.81 11.27 -3.12
C TYR A 320 13.63 10.19 -3.80
N THR A 321 13.41 8.93 -3.43
CA THR A 321 13.95 7.76 -4.14
C THR A 321 12.81 6.79 -4.44
N GLY A 322 12.90 6.08 -5.56
CA GLY A 322 11.85 5.14 -5.93
C GLY A 322 12.10 4.35 -7.20
N ILE A 323 11.11 3.51 -7.52
CA ILE A 323 11.01 2.77 -8.77
C ILE A 323 9.80 3.31 -9.53
N ARG A 324 9.95 3.56 -10.83
CA ARG A 324 8.90 4.04 -11.74
C ARG A 324 8.86 3.19 -13.00
N GLY A 325 7.72 3.17 -13.69
CA GLY A 325 7.61 2.70 -15.06
C GLY A 325 8.22 3.71 -16.03
N THR A 326 8.34 3.31 -17.31
CA THR A 326 8.71 4.23 -18.39
C THR A 326 7.65 5.35 -18.48
N GLU A 327 8.10 6.62 -18.50
CA GLU A 327 7.25 7.82 -18.66
C GLU A 327 6.16 8.09 -17.59
N ASN A 328 6.53 8.14 -16.30
CA ASN A 328 5.60 8.49 -15.21
C ASN A 328 4.35 7.57 -15.11
N THR A 329 4.34 6.46 -15.84
CA THR A 329 3.28 5.47 -15.79
C THR A 329 3.48 4.51 -14.62
N ILE A 330 2.37 3.94 -14.16
CA ILE A 330 2.30 2.95 -13.08
C ILE A 330 2.29 1.55 -13.69
N SER A 331 3.17 1.30 -14.66
CA SER A 331 3.31 -0.04 -15.24
C SER A 331 4.76 -0.50 -15.15
N PHE A 332 4.94 -1.62 -14.46
CA PHE A 332 6.17 -2.39 -14.42
C PHE A 332 5.78 -3.82 -14.79
N ASP A 333 6.59 -4.47 -15.63
CA ASP A 333 6.29 -5.83 -16.07
C ASP A 333 6.62 -6.81 -14.94
N THR A 334 5.58 -7.22 -14.23
CA THR A 334 5.70 -8.22 -13.18
C THR A 334 5.59 -9.63 -13.70
N ASN A 335 5.38 -9.85 -15.00
CA ASN A 335 5.02 -11.16 -15.52
C ASN A 335 5.74 -11.46 -16.84
N LEU A 336 6.79 -12.26 -16.76
CA LEU A 336 7.68 -12.56 -17.87
C LEU A 336 7.61 -14.02 -18.29
N LYS A 337 7.85 -14.27 -19.58
CA LYS A 337 8.18 -15.63 -20.07
C LYS A 337 9.63 -15.97 -19.76
N LEU A 338 9.92 -17.23 -19.49
CA LEU A 338 11.28 -17.72 -19.29
C LEU A 338 12.24 -17.23 -20.41
N GLY A 339 13.39 -16.69 -20.01
CA GLY A 339 14.41 -16.18 -20.93
C GLY A 339 14.17 -14.78 -21.46
N LYS A 340 13.03 -14.13 -21.17
CA LYS A 340 12.78 -12.71 -21.44
C LYS A 340 13.42 -11.83 -20.36
N SER A 341 13.71 -10.59 -20.73
CA SER A 341 14.17 -9.55 -19.81
C SER A 341 13.05 -8.55 -19.56
N GLY A 342 12.98 -8.04 -18.34
CA GLY A 342 12.19 -6.85 -18.03
C GLY A 342 13.10 -5.65 -17.75
N GLU A 343 12.48 -4.51 -17.49
CA GLU A 343 13.17 -3.26 -17.18
C GLU A 343 12.44 -2.54 -16.03
N ILE A 344 13.22 -1.93 -15.14
CA ILE A 344 12.72 -0.98 -14.15
C ILE A 344 13.40 0.37 -14.35
N THR A 345 12.69 1.47 -14.13
CA THR A 345 13.31 2.79 -14.03
C THR A 345 13.55 3.12 -12.57
N VAL A 346 14.82 3.27 -12.19
CA VAL A 346 15.22 3.75 -10.87
C VAL A 346 15.31 5.27 -10.94
N VAL A 347 14.71 5.95 -9.96
CA VAL A 347 14.71 7.41 -9.93
C VAL A 347 15.12 7.95 -8.57
N SER A 348 15.75 9.12 -8.60
CA SER A 348 15.89 9.98 -7.44
C SER A 348 15.64 11.45 -7.79
N PHE A 349 15.05 12.20 -6.88
CA PHE A 349 14.89 13.65 -6.99
C PHE A 349 15.38 14.34 -5.73
N ALA A 350 16.05 15.48 -5.92
CA ALA A 350 16.44 16.38 -4.84
C ALA A 350 16.48 17.81 -5.35
N LYS A 351 16.37 18.77 -4.43
CA LYS A 351 16.52 20.18 -4.77
C LYS A 351 17.99 20.65 -4.72
N SER A 352 18.77 20.09 -3.80
CA SER A 352 20.20 20.36 -3.69
C SER A 352 21.00 19.16 -4.17
N ASN A 353 22.26 19.42 -4.54
CA ASN A 353 23.21 18.36 -4.85
C ASN A 353 23.42 17.44 -3.64
N TYR A 354 23.47 16.13 -3.88
CA TYR A 354 23.89 15.15 -2.90
C TYR A 354 24.47 13.90 -3.56
N ASN A 355 25.30 13.15 -2.85
CA ASN A 355 25.87 11.91 -3.36
C ASN A 355 24.90 10.76 -3.14
N LEU A 356 24.66 9.98 -4.19
CA LEU A 356 23.76 8.83 -4.16
C LEU A 356 24.50 7.60 -4.68
N ASP A 357 24.51 6.55 -3.87
CA ASP A 357 24.84 5.20 -4.32
C ASP A 357 23.55 4.41 -4.54
N VAL A 358 23.42 3.81 -5.71
CA VAL A 358 22.27 3.01 -6.10
C VAL A 358 22.72 1.59 -6.37
N PHE A 359 22.03 0.64 -5.76
CA PHE A 359 22.30 -0.76 -6.04
C PHE A 359 21.04 -1.57 -6.32
N VAL A 360 21.04 -2.31 -7.43
CA VAL A 360 19.95 -3.22 -7.80
C VAL A 360 20.42 -4.67 -7.71
N SER A 361 19.62 -5.53 -7.08
CA SER A 361 19.86 -6.96 -7.06
C SER A 361 18.63 -7.76 -7.48
N LEU A 362 18.88 -8.88 -8.17
CA LEU A 362 17.89 -9.89 -8.54
C LEU A 362 18.17 -11.15 -7.71
N ASN A 363 17.21 -11.55 -6.86
CA ASN A 363 17.35 -12.67 -5.93
C ASN A 363 18.62 -12.59 -5.05
N GLY A 364 19.03 -11.37 -4.69
CA GLY A 364 20.23 -11.11 -3.88
C GLY A 364 21.51 -10.90 -4.69
N ASN A 365 21.55 -11.33 -5.96
CA ASN A 365 22.71 -11.12 -6.84
C ASN A 365 22.71 -9.69 -7.39
N ARG A 366 23.81 -8.95 -7.21
CA ARG A 366 23.98 -7.58 -7.74
C ARG A 366 23.94 -7.62 -9.28
N ILE A 367 23.09 -6.80 -9.89
CA ILE A 367 22.96 -6.67 -11.35
C ILE A 367 23.26 -5.25 -11.86
N PHE A 368 23.26 -4.26 -10.96
CA PHE A 368 23.55 -2.87 -11.27
C PHE A 368 24.05 -2.15 -10.02
N GLU A 369 25.01 -1.25 -10.20
CA GLU A 369 25.59 -0.39 -9.19
C GLU A 369 26.04 0.91 -9.86
N ASP A 370 25.77 2.03 -9.19
CA ASP A 370 26.13 3.37 -9.67
C ASP A 370 26.33 4.32 -8.49
N SER A 371 27.25 5.27 -8.65
CA SER A 371 27.63 6.28 -7.66
C SER A 371 27.66 7.64 -8.35
N VAL A 372 26.74 8.53 -7.98
CA VAL A 372 26.49 9.77 -8.72
C VAL A 372 26.16 10.93 -7.78
N THR A 373 26.54 12.14 -8.16
CA THR A 373 26.02 13.36 -7.51
C THR A 373 24.73 13.80 -8.20
N VAL A 374 23.59 13.70 -7.50
CA VAL A 374 22.27 14.05 -8.01
C VAL A 374 22.02 15.55 -7.82
N SER A 375 21.82 16.31 -8.89
CA SER A 375 21.59 17.77 -8.83
C SER A 375 20.14 18.21 -9.02
N ASN A 376 19.28 17.35 -9.59
CA ASN A 376 17.84 17.60 -9.76
C ASN A 376 17.10 16.26 -9.89
N GLU A 377 17.52 15.46 -10.87
CA GLU A 377 16.96 14.15 -11.17
C GLU A 377 18.08 13.17 -11.48
N TYR A 378 18.02 12.00 -10.85
CA TYR A 378 18.66 10.78 -11.30
C TYR A 378 17.60 9.88 -11.91
N ARG A 379 17.91 9.30 -13.06
CA ARG A 379 17.04 8.35 -13.75
C ARG A 379 17.89 7.35 -14.49
N GLU A 380 17.69 6.08 -14.18
CA GLU A 380 18.41 5.00 -14.86
C GLU A 380 17.48 3.82 -15.14
N ASN A 381 17.59 3.24 -16.34
CA ASN A 381 16.80 2.08 -16.75
C ASN A 381 17.62 0.81 -16.54
N VAL A 382 17.24 0.03 -15.54
CA VAL A 382 17.95 -1.19 -15.18
C VAL A 382 17.22 -2.41 -15.75
N ARG A 383 17.87 -3.08 -16.70
CA ARG A 383 17.38 -4.33 -17.27
C ARG A 383 17.69 -5.50 -16.33
N TYR A 384 16.74 -6.41 -16.17
CA TYR A 384 16.89 -7.64 -15.42
C TYR A 384 16.46 -8.84 -16.26
N ARG A 385 17.06 -10.01 -16.01
CA ARG A 385 16.75 -11.25 -16.74
C ARG A 385 16.79 -12.44 -15.79
N PRO A 386 15.64 -12.90 -15.30
CA PRO A 386 15.56 -14.16 -14.56
C PRO A 386 15.92 -15.34 -15.46
N THR A 387 16.59 -16.34 -14.89
CA THR A 387 17.05 -17.54 -15.61
C THR A 387 16.23 -18.79 -15.31
N GLU A 388 15.28 -18.69 -14.39
CA GLU A 388 14.45 -19.79 -13.91
C GLU A 388 12.99 -19.33 -13.87
N THR A 389 12.05 -20.27 -13.82
CA THR A 389 10.65 -19.99 -13.59
C THR A 389 10.39 -19.78 -12.09
N GLY A 390 9.29 -19.10 -11.75
CA GLY A 390 8.90 -18.85 -10.36
C GLY A 390 8.81 -17.37 -10.01
N THR A 391 8.84 -17.08 -8.70
CA THR A 391 8.79 -15.71 -8.18
C THR A 391 10.20 -15.21 -7.89
N HIS A 392 10.59 -14.13 -8.54
CA HIS A 392 11.86 -13.45 -8.36
C HIS A 392 11.66 -12.12 -7.62
N SER A 393 12.67 -11.70 -6.88
CA SER A 393 12.68 -10.45 -6.14
C SER A 393 13.73 -9.51 -6.71
N ILE A 394 13.31 -8.33 -7.12
CA ILE A 394 14.21 -7.21 -7.36
C ILE A 394 14.26 -6.37 -6.08
N LYS A 395 15.46 -6.05 -5.62
CA LYS A 395 15.71 -5.14 -4.51
C LYS A 395 16.52 -3.96 -5.04
N VAL A 396 16.04 -2.74 -4.79
CA VAL A 396 16.79 -1.49 -5.07
C VAL A 396 17.12 -0.86 -3.74
N ARG A 397 18.39 -0.58 -3.48
CA ARG A 397 18.90 0.06 -2.27
C ARG A 397 19.51 1.40 -2.65
N PHE A 398 19.17 2.44 -1.90
CA PHE A 398 19.66 3.80 -2.07
C PHE A 398 20.44 4.20 -0.83
N GLU A 399 21.64 4.73 -1.00
CA GLU A 399 22.49 5.23 0.09
C GLU A 399 22.97 6.65 -0.19
N GLU A 400 23.05 7.47 0.86
CA GLU A 400 23.64 8.81 0.83
C GLU A 400 24.83 8.80 1.80
N ASP A 401 26.04 9.04 1.27
CA ASP A 401 27.29 9.02 2.03
C ASP A 401 27.50 7.76 2.90
N GLY A 402 27.09 6.59 2.38
CA GLY A 402 27.19 5.28 3.03
C GLY A 402 26.07 4.94 4.02
N GLU A 403 25.13 5.86 4.26
CA GLU A 403 23.96 5.63 5.11
C GLU A 403 22.74 5.20 4.28
N LEU A 404 21.95 4.25 4.81
CA LEU A 404 20.78 3.75 4.09
C LEU A 404 19.67 4.80 4.04
N LEU A 405 19.37 5.29 2.84
CA LEU A 405 18.28 6.25 2.60
C LEU A 405 16.93 5.53 2.40
N ASP A 406 16.90 4.50 1.56
CA ASP A 406 15.66 3.75 1.25
C ASP A 406 15.96 2.35 0.68
N THR A 407 14.98 1.46 0.78
CA THR A 407 14.99 0.17 0.08
C THR A 407 13.63 -0.12 -0.54
N ARG A 408 13.64 -0.42 -1.84
CA ARG A 408 12.46 -0.81 -2.61
C ARG A 408 12.53 -2.26 -3.04
N TYR A 409 11.36 -2.88 -3.11
CA TYR A 409 11.21 -4.27 -3.54
C TYR A 409 10.14 -4.36 -4.63
N LEU A 410 10.41 -5.17 -5.64
CA LEU A 410 9.47 -5.57 -6.66
C LEU A 410 9.49 -7.10 -6.81
N LYS A 411 8.32 -7.69 -7.08
CA LYS A 411 8.21 -9.10 -7.46
C LYS A 411 7.98 -9.22 -8.96
N VAL A 412 8.67 -10.19 -9.54
CA VAL A 412 8.55 -10.58 -10.94
C VAL A 412 8.20 -12.06 -10.95
N PHE A 413 7.21 -12.43 -11.71
CA PHE A 413 6.69 -13.77 -11.89
C PHE A 413 7.13 -14.26 -13.27
N VAL A 414 7.79 -15.41 -13.32
CA VAL A 414 8.37 -15.96 -14.55
C VAL A 414 7.72 -17.30 -14.85
N HIS A 415 7.02 -17.40 -15.97
CA HIS A 415 6.28 -18.58 -16.39
C HIS A 415 6.90 -19.27 -17.63
#